data_AF-A0A399UML3-F1
#
_entry.id   AF-A0A399UML3-F1
#
_cell.length_a   1.000
_cell.length_b   1.000
_cell.length_c   1.000
_cell.angle_alpha   90.00
_cell.angle_beta   90.00
_cell.angle_gamma   90.00
#
_symmetry.space_group_name_H-M   'P 1'
#
loop_
_entity.id
_entity.type
_entity.pdbx_description
1 polymer ?
#
loop_
_entity_poly.entity_id
_entity_poly.type
_entity_poly.pdbx_seq_one_letter_code
_entity_poly.pdbx_strand_id
1 'polypeptide(L)' 'MTRPCDLAVLPEAATTADLEAAYVRRGGQILTCDAARRLAVETLQAERALIDAWVHSRP' A
#
# COMPACT_ATOMS: atom_id res chain seq x y z
N MET A 1 -0.53 4.07 -13.57
CA MET A 1 -1.33 4.89 -12.64
C MET A 1 -0.71 4.80 -11.26
N THR A 2 -0.38 5.93 -10.64
CA THR A 2 0.00 5.97 -9.21
C THR A 2 -1.25 6.31 -8.41
N ARG A 3 -1.62 5.44 -7.45
CA ARG A 3 -2.71 5.72 -6.51
C ARG A 3 -2.11 6.26 -5.22
N PRO A 4 -2.47 7.48 -4.77
CA PRO A 4 -1.99 8.00 -3.50
C PRO A 4 -2.50 7.15 -2.33
N CYS A 5 -1.71 7.04 -1.25
CA CYS A 5 -2.20 6.46 -0.01
C CYS A 5 -3.27 7.37 0.61
N ASP A 6 -4.25 6.78 1.28
CA ASP A 6 -5.21 7.55 2.07
C ASP A 6 -4.51 8.29 3.21
N LEU A 7 -4.99 9.50 3.51
CA LEU A 7 -4.44 10.37 4.54
C LEU A 7 -5.56 10.90 5.43
N ALA A 8 -5.55 10.51 6.70
CA ALA A 8 -6.40 11.11 7.72
C ALA A 8 -6.01 12.57 7.93
N VAL A 9 -6.97 13.47 7.73
CA VAL A 9 -6.84 14.91 7.98
C VAL A 9 -7.76 15.32 9.13
N LEU A 10 -7.36 16.36 9.86
CA LEU A 10 -8.16 16.96 10.90
C LEU A 10 -9.07 18.05 10.32
N PRO A 11 -10.28 18.23 10.86
CA PRO A 11 -11.10 19.41 10.55
C PRO A 11 -10.44 20.68 11.10
N GLU A 12 -10.84 21.83 10.59
CA GLU A 12 -10.23 23.13 10.94
C GLU A 12 -10.34 23.45 12.45
N ALA A 13 -11.47 23.13 13.08
CA ALA A 13 -11.70 23.29 14.51
C ALA A 13 -11.66 21.93 15.25
N ALA A 14 -10.58 21.17 15.06
CA ALA A 14 -10.42 19.85 15.66
C ALA A 14 -10.30 19.89 17.21
N THR A 15 -10.94 18.93 17.85
CA THR A 15 -10.79 18.64 19.28
C THR A 15 -9.66 17.64 19.54
N THR A 16 -9.31 17.42 20.81
CA THR A 16 -8.39 16.34 21.19
C THR A 16 -8.90 14.96 20.78
N ALA A 17 -10.21 14.72 20.89
CA ALA A 17 -10.81 13.44 20.47
C ALA A 17 -10.67 13.21 18.95
N ASP A 18 -10.75 14.28 18.14
CA ASP A 18 -10.51 14.18 16.69
C ASP A 18 -9.07 13.78 16.38
N LEU A 19 -8.11 14.32 17.13
CA LEU A 19 -6.70 13.98 17.01
C LEU A 19 -6.44 12.51 17.32
N GLU A 20 -6.95 12.00 18.44
CA GLU A 20 -6.80 10.59 18.83
C GLU A 20 -7.39 9.65 17.77
N ALA A 21 -8.60 9.98 17.30
CA ALA A 21 -9.26 9.19 16.27
C ALA A 21 -8.48 9.24 14.93
N ALA A 22 -7.97 10.40 14.53
CA ALA A 22 -7.16 10.54 13.32
C ALA A 22 -5.81 9.80 13.44
N TYR A 23 -5.19 9.81 14.62
CA TYR A 23 -3.94 9.09 14.89
C TYR A 23 -4.10 7.57 14.70
N VAL A 24 -5.14 6.98 15.29
CA VAL A 24 -5.44 5.55 15.14
C VAL A 24 -5.77 5.21 13.69
N ARG A 25 -6.63 6.01 13.03
CA ARG A 25 -6.95 5.84 11.60
C ARG A 25 -5.70 5.89 10.72
N ARG A 26 -4.79 6.81 11.00
CA ARG A 26 -3.54 6.96 10.24
C ARG A 26 -2.67 5.72 10.32
N GLY A 27 -2.58 5.09 11.50
CA GLY A 27 -1.88 3.81 11.65
C GLY A 27 -2.42 2.75 10.69
N GLY A 28 -3.75 2.58 10.64
CA GLY A 28 -4.41 1.66 9.71
C GLY A 28 -4.16 1.99 8.24
N GLN A 29 -4.22 3.26 7.85
CA GLN A 29 -3.94 3.70 6.47
C GLN A 29 -2.51 3.40 6.03
N ILE A 30 -1.53 3.58 6.93
CA ILE A 30 -0.12 3.26 6.64
C ILE A 30 0.04 1.76 6.37
N LEU A 31 -0.52 0.91 7.24
CA LEU A 31 -0.45 -0.55 7.10
C LEU A 31 -1.09 -1.01 5.78
N THR A 32 -2.28 -0.49 5.46
CA THR A 32 -2.96 -0.81 4.20
C THR A 32 -2.17 -0.37 2.98
N CYS A 33 -1.61 0.84 2.98
CA CYS A 33 -0.84 1.32 1.85
C CYS A 33 0.46 0.52 1.66
N ASP A 34 1.12 0.16 2.76
CA ASP A 34 2.33 -0.65 2.69
C ASP A 34 2.06 -2.08 2.22
N ALA A 35 1.00 -2.72 2.72
CA ALA A 35 0.57 -4.02 2.24
C ALA A 35 0.25 -4.01 0.73
N ALA A 36 -0.43 -2.98 0.24
CA ALA A 36 -0.73 -2.83 -1.18
C ALA A 36 0.55 -2.64 -2.03
N ARG A 37 1.52 -1.84 -1.54
CA ARG A 37 2.82 -1.67 -2.20
C ARG A 37 3.57 -2.99 -2.27
N ARG A 38 3.65 -3.69 -1.14
CA ARG A 38 4.34 -4.98 -1.03
C ARG A 38 3.75 -6.01 -1.98
N LEU A 39 2.43 -6.14 -1.99
CA LEU A 39 1.72 -7.04 -2.91
C LEU A 39 2.05 -6.75 -4.38
N ALA A 40 2.08 -5.48 -4.78
CA ALA A 40 2.42 -5.10 -6.16
C ALA A 40 3.85 -5.53 -6.55
N VAL A 41 4.82 -5.34 -5.64
CA VAL A 41 6.22 -5.75 -5.87
C VAL A 41 6.35 -7.27 -5.92
N GLU A 42 5.75 -7.99 -4.97
CA GLU A 42 5.78 -9.45 -4.91
C GLU A 42 5.13 -10.06 -6.16
N THR A 43 4.02 -9.48 -6.63
CA THR A 43 3.35 -9.90 -7.87
C THR A 43 4.27 -9.72 -9.08
N LEU A 44 4.92 -8.56 -9.20
CA LEU A 44 5.86 -8.28 -10.30
C LEU A 44 7.06 -9.24 -10.27
N GLN A 45 7.57 -9.57 -9.09
CA GLN A 45 8.66 -10.54 -8.94
C GLN A 45 8.22 -11.94 -9.36
N ALA A 46 7.03 -12.38 -8.96
CA ALA A 46 6.48 -13.67 -9.37
C ALA A 46 6.24 -13.74 -10.88
N GLU A 47 5.70 -12.67 -11.47
CA GLU A 47 5.52 -12.55 -12.93
C GLU A 47 6.85 -12.71 -13.67
N ARG A 48 7.90 -12.00 -13.23
CA ARG A 48 9.24 -12.10 -13.85
C ARG A 48 9.83 -13.49 -13.73
N ALA A 49 9.71 -14.14 -12.58
CA ALA A 49 10.18 -15.51 -12.40
C ALA A 49 9.47 -16.51 -13.35
N LEU A 50 8.16 -16.34 -13.59
CA LEU A 50 7.41 -17.14 -14.55
C LEU A 50 7.89 -16.91 -15.99
N ILE A 51 8.14 -15.65 -16.36
CA ILE A 51 8.68 -15.29 -17.68
C ILE A 51 10.05 -15.93 -17.87
N ASP A 52 10.95 -15.79 -16.89
CA ASP A 52 12.30 -16.35 -16.95
C ASP A 52 12.23 -17.88 -17.13
N ALA A 53 11.43 -18.57 -16.32
CA ALA A 53 11.23 -20.01 -16.45
C ALA A 53 10.72 -20.41 -17.84
N TRP A 54 9.74 -19.67 -18.37
CA TRP A 54 9.22 -19.92 -19.72
C TRP A 54 10.29 -19.75 -20.80
N VAL A 55 11.06 -18.66 -20.75
CA VAL A 55 12.16 -18.39 -21.70
C VAL A 55 13.19 -19.53 -21.68
N HIS A 56 13.55 -20.02 -20.50
CA HIS A 56 14.57 -21.08 -20.35
C HIS A 56 14.04 -22.47 -20.74
N SER A 57 12.72 -22.67 -20.70
CA SER A 57 12.07 -23.94 -21.09
C SER A 57 11.80 -24.06 -22.60
N ARG A 58 11.99 -22.98 -23.36
CA ARG A 58 11.70 -22.94 -24.79
C ARG A 58 12.84 -23.63 -25.57
N PRO A 59 12.53 -24.58 -26.48
CA PRO A 59 13.53 -25.25 -27.32
C PRO A 59 14.14 -24.33 -28.38
#